data_AF-A0A076MU61-F1
#
_entry.id   AF-A0A076MU61-F1
#
_cell.length_a   1.000
_cell.length_b   1.000
_cell.length_c   1.000
_cell.angle_alpha   90.00
_cell.angle_beta   90.00
_cell.angle_gamma   90.00
#
_symmetry.space_group_name_H-M   'P 1'
#
loop_
_entity.id
_entity.type
_entity.pdbx_description
1 polymer ?
#
loop_
_entity_poly.entity_id
_entity_poly.type
_entity_poly.pdbx_seq_one_letter_code
_entity_poly.pdbx_strand_id
1 'polypeptide(L)'
;MRAALASAAAVAAILATAAPASAINSYNATPAPERTEVGALVATWDNDANPATPDRVDWVCSGTMVDRDTFLTAAHCTSDWPAGVRFYVSLDQDVQSGLDASAQQYPGDPAAVARAVAVEGVAHSDPAYPGNSADAHDIAVIQLPAQQVAARWSFTPTQLPTAGQLDQLGPRGLNSTPFVVAGYGTQEAVNGPGGQTHPGGGVRVKAPVTFDALNKTWVRLAMTAPQGNGGACYGDSGGPNFATIGGTRTLVSTTITGDAPCYATNVTYRLDTPSARTFLAPFTALP
;
A
#
# COMPACT_ATOMS: atom_id res chain seq x y z
N MET A 1 71.55 8.72 16.73
CA MET A 1 70.16 8.58 17.22
C MET A 1 69.25 9.25 16.20
N ARG A 2 68.66 8.45 15.32
CA ARG A 2 67.23 8.07 15.27
C ARG A 2 66.47 8.89 14.23
N ALA A 3 66.34 8.27 13.05
CA ALA A 3 65.34 8.55 12.03
C ALA A 3 63.91 8.34 12.57
N ALA A 4 62.95 9.09 12.06
CA ALA A 4 61.57 8.66 11.91
C ALA A 4 60.85 9.58 10.91
N LEU A 5 60.71 9.11 9.68
CA LEU A 5 59.74 9.61 8.70
C LEU A 5 58.33 9.22 9.18
N ALA A 6 57.46 10.20 9.42
CA ALA A 6 56.05 9.94 9.68
C ALA A 6 55.27 10.07 8.38
N SER A 7 54.92 8.92 7.79
CA SER A 7 53.99 8.83 6.66
C SER A 7 52.57 9.12 7.14
N ALA A 8 51.99 10.24 6.71
CA ALA A 8 50.57 10.52 6.91
C ALA A 8 49.76 9.65 5.92
N ALA A 9 49.16 8.58 6.43
CA ALA A 9 48.20 7.77 5.69
C ALA A 9 46.89 8.57 5.53
N ALA A 10 46.57 8.96 4.31
CA ALA A 10 45.26 9.51 3.96
C ALA A 10 44.23 8.38 4.01
N VAL A 11 43.42 8.33 5.07
CA VAL A 11 42.24 7.47 5.14
C VAL A 11 41.15 8.14 4.30
N ALA A 12 40.91 7.62 3.10
CA ALA A 12 39.75 7.98 2.31
C ALA A 12 38.49 7.46 3.03
N ALA A 13 37.71 8.35 3.61
CA ALA A 13 36.39 8.03 4.12
C ALA A 13 35.48 7.73 2.92
N ILE A 14 35.16 6.45 2.71
CA ILE A 14 34.10 6.04 1.80
C ILE A 14 32.79 6.44 2.48
N LEU A 15 32.19 7.55 2.03
CA LEU A 15 30.80 7.88 2.31
C LEU A 15 29.93 6.83 1.62
N ALA A 16 29.53 5.80 2.38
CA ALA A 16 28.44 4.94 1.98
C ALA A 16 27.16 5.79 1.95
N THR A 17 26.64 6.06 0.77
CA THR A 17 25.29 6.58 0.62
C THR A 17 24.32 5.53 1.15
N ALA A 18 23.74 5.76 2.32
CA ALA A 18 22.57 5.00 2.76
C ALA A 18 21.47 5.24 1.72
N ALA A 19 21.09 4.20 0.98
CA ALA A 19 19.88 4.25 0.18
C ALA A 19 18.67 4.34 1.14
N PRO A 20 17.64 5.15 0.84
CA PRO A 20 16.45 5.22 1.68
C PRO A 20 15.73 3.87 1.71
N ALA A 21 15.09 3.59 2.83
CA ALA A 21 14.35 2.36 3.08
C ALA A 21 13.22 2.17 2.05
N SER A 22 13.12 0.96 1.51
CA SER A 22 12.01 0.50 0.67
C SER A 22 11.12 -0.42 1.51
N ALA A 23 9.78 -0.35 1.44
CA ALA A 23 8.95 -1.27 2.22
C ALA A 23 7.60 -1.64 1.54
N ILE A 24 7.79 -2.69 0.75
CA ILE A 24 7.17 -4.00 0.52
C ILE A 24 8.36 -4.90 0.90
N ASN A 25 8.19 -6.19 1.19
CA ASN A 25 9.32 -7.02 1.68
C ASN A 25 10.63 -6.75 0.89
N SER A 26 11.75 -6.62 1.60
CA SER A 26 12.96 -5.95 1.12
C SER A 26 13.62 -6.67 -0.07
N TYR A 27 13.24 -7.92 -0.30
CA TYR A 27 13.69 -8.73 -1.42
C TYR A 27 13.08 -8.21 -2.73
N ASN A 28 13.94 -7.72 -3.62
CA ASN A 28 13.56 -7.28 -4.97
C ASN A 28 12.50 -6.15 -5.01
N ALA A 29 12.18 -5.53 -3.87
CA ALA A 29 11.39 -4.32 -3.82
C ALA A 29 12.23 -3.11 -4.25
N THR A 30 11.58 -2.17 -4.93
CA THR A 30 12.22 -0.93 -5.41
C THR A 30 11.28 0.25 -5.19
N PRO A 31 11.81 1.46 -4.93
CA PRO A 31 11.01 2.67 -4.96
C PRO A 31 10.20 2.76 -6.24
N ALA A 32 8.95 3.19 -6.12
CA ALA A 32 8.02 3.30 -7.24
C ALA A 32 7.54 4.74 -7.46
N PRO A 33 8.44 5.73 -7.67
CA PRO A 33 8.05 7.12 -7.89
C PRO A 33 7.21 7.30 -9.15
N GLU A 34 7.25 6.36 -10.08
CA GLU A 34 6.46 6.37 -11.30
C GLU A 34 5.06 5.74 -11.15
N ARG A 35 4.70 5.27 -9.95
CA ARG A 35 3.36 4.76 -9.60
C ARG A 35 2.55 5.82 -8.86
N THR A 36 2.40 7.00 -9.48
CA THR A 36 1.77 8.17 -8.85
C THR A 36 0.29 7.98 -8.52
N GLU A 37 -0.35 6.95 -9.08
CA GLU A 37 -1.72 6.54 -8.74
C GLU A 37 -1.83 5.76 -7.43
N VAL A 38 -0.72 5.22 -6.92
CA VAL A 38 -0.70 4.42 -5.68
C VAL A 38 -0.47 5.35 -4.51
N GLY A 39 -1.27 5.20 -3.47
CA GLY A 39 -1.29 6.11 -2.32
C GLY A 39 -1.36 5.40 -0.97
N ALA A 40 -1.06 6.18 0.07
CA ALA A 40 -1.24 5.80 1.45
C ALA A 40 -2.59 6.31 1.98
N LEU A 41 -3.29 5.45 2.70
CA LEU A 41 -4.41 5.84 3.54
C LEU A 41 -3.87 6.33 4.88
N VAL A 42 -4.14 7.58 5.20
CA VAL A 42 -3.83 8.22 6.48
C VAL A 42 -5.12 8.34 7.27
N ALA A 43 -5.05 8.13 8.58
CA ALA A 43 -6.19 8.27 9.47
C ALA A 43 -5.86 9.17 10.65
N THR A 44 -6.88 9.85 11.17
CA THR A 44 -6.84 10.45 12.51
C THR A 44 -7.91 9.80 13.38
N TRP A 45 -7.59 9.44 14.62
CA TRP A 45 -8.53 8.76 15.51
C TRP A 45 -8.23 9.00 17.00
N ASP A 46 -9.28 8.99 17.83
CA ASP A 46 -9.15 8.96 19.28
C ASP A 46 -8.68 7.56 19.73
N ASN A 47 -7.51 7.48 20.37
CA ASN A 47 -6.89 6.21 20.72
C ASN A 47 -7.10 5.79 22.20
N ASP A 48 -7.77 6.61 23.01
CA ASP A 48 -7.92 6.35 24.45
C ASP A 48 -9.30 6.75 25.03
N ALA A 49 -10.24 7.20 24.19
CA ALA A 49 -11.57 7.66 24.56
C ALA A 49 -11.57 8.86 25.52
N ASN A 50 -10.45 9.59 25.59
CA ASN A 50 -10.30 10.77 26.43
C ASN A 50 -10.25 12.03 25.56
N PRO A 51 -11.28 12.91 25.62
CA PRO A 51 -11.33 14.11 24.79
C PRO A 51 -10.24 15.15 25.13
N ALA A 52 -9.48 14.96 26.22
CA ALA A 52 -8.33 15.79 26.55
C ALA A 52 -7.02 15.32 25.89
N THR A 53 -6.96 14.09 25.38
CA THR A 53 -5.82 13.57 24.63
C THR A 53 -6.00 13.94 23.16
N PRO A 54 -5.01 14.56 22.50
CA PRO A 54 -5.09 14.75 21.06
C PRO A 54 -5.22 13.41 20.33
N ASP A 55 -5.99 13.39 19.24
CA ASP A 55 -6.08 12.24 18.35
C ASP A 55 -4.70 11.71 17.93
N ARG A 56 -4.64 10.48 17.46
CA ARG A 56 -3.50 9.98 16.69
C ARG A 56 -3.61 10.42 15.24
N VAL A 57 -2.48 10.45 14.56
CA VAL A 57 -2.39 10.54 13.09
C VAL A 57 -1.32 9.57 12.63
N ASP A 58 -1.64 8.74 11.65
CA ASP A 58 -0.66 7.86 11.03
C ASP A 58 -1.15 7.41 9.64
N TRP A 59 -0.23 6.92 8.82
CA TRP A 59 -0.61 6.07 7.68
C TRP A 59 -0.95 4.67 8.20
N VAL A 60 -1.99 4.07 7.65
CA VAL A 60 -2.59 2.84 8.20
C VAL A 60 -2.74 1.73 7.16
N CYS A 61 -2.86 2.10 5.89
CA CYS A 61 -3.04 1.19 4.77
C CYS A 61 -2.55 1.81 3.46
N SER A 62 -2.63 1.04 2.39
CA SER A 62 -2.35 1.46 1.03
C SER A 62 -3.63 1.43 0.18
N GLY A 63 -3.52 1.93 -1.05
CA GLY A 63 -4.59 1.87 -2.04
C GLY A 63 -4.18 2.47 -3.37
N THR A 64 -5.14 2.69 -4.26
CA THR A 64 -4.87 3.22 -5.60
C THR A 64 -6.02 4.04 -6.14
N MET A 65 -5.69 5.14 -6.82
CA MET A 65 -6.65 5.96 -7.55
C MET A 65 -7.19 5.19 -8.78
N VAL A 66 -8.48 4.89 -8.76
CA VAL A 66 -9.23 4.26 -9.86
C VAL A 66 -10.09 5.27 -10.64
N ASP A 67 -10.19 6.50 -10.14
CA ASP A 67 -10.66 7.70 -10.85
C ASP A 67 -9.91 8.93 -10.30
N ARG A 68 -10.29 10.16 -10.69
CA ARG A 68 -9.68 11.42 -10.22
C ARG A 68 -9.98 11.73 -8.76
N ASP A 69 -11.04 11.16 -8.21
CA ASP A 69 -11.54 11.35 -6.84
C ASP A 69 -11.81 10.04 -6.09
N THR A 70 -11.61 8.89 -6.73
CA THR A 70 -11.92 7.59 -6.14
C THR A 70 -10.64 6.82 -5.84
N PHE A 71 -10.35 6.67 -4.54
CA PHE A 71 -9.23 5.88 -4.05
C PHE A 71 -9.73 4.53 -3.54
N LEU A 72 -9.34 3.44 -4.21
CA LEU A 72 -9.69 2.08 -3.85
C LEU A 72 -8.75 1.52 -2.77
N THR A 73 -9.31 0.90 -1.73
CA THR A 73 -8.60 0.23 -0.65
C THR A 73 -9.41 -0.98 -0.13
N ALA A 74 -8.99 -1.60 0.98
CA ALA A 74 -9.69 -2.71 1.61
C ALA A 74 -10.71 -2.20 2.64
N ALA A 75 -11.81 -2.93 2.85
CA ALA A 75 -12.82 -2.57 3.85
C ALA A 75 -12.28 -2.65 5.27
N HIS A 76 -11.41 -3.61 5.58
CA HIS A 76 -10.78 -3.71 6.90
C HIS A 76 -9.89 -2.51 7.25
N CYS A 77 -9.44 -1.74 6.26
CA CYS A 77 -8.70 -0.49 6.49
C CYS A 77 -9.60 0.65 6.99
N THR A 78 -10.92 0.51 6.82
CA THR A 78 -11.92 1.57 7.11
C THR A 78 -12.97 1.15 8.13
N SER A 79 -12.89 -0.10 8.62
CA SER A 79 -13.83 -0.69 9.57
C SER A 79 -13.24 -0.77 10.98
N ASP A 80 -14.10 -0.95 11.99
CA ASP A 80 -13.71 -1.15 13.40
C ASP A 80 -12.87 -0.02 14.03
N TRP A 81 -12.98 1.19 13.48
CA TRP A 81 -12.39 2.39 14.05
C TRP A 81 -13.28 3.01 15.15
N PRO A 82 -12.68 3.74 16.12
CA PRO A 82 -13.45 4.51 17.11
C PRO A 82 -14.26 5.62 16.44
N ALA A 83 -15.31 6.06 17.13
CA ALA A 83 -16.16 7.15 16.66
C ALA A 83 -15.32 8.42 16.40
N GLY A 84 -15.61 9.11 15.30
CA GLY A 84 -14.90 10.34 14.93
C GLY A 84 -13.63 10.13 14.10
N VAL A 85 -13.28 8.90 13.72
CA VAL A 85 -12.19 8.64 12.77
C VAL A 85 -12.37 9.45 11.48
N ARG A 86 -11.27 9.93 10.92
CA ARG A 86 -11.24 10.65 9.64
C ARG A 86 -10.18 10.03 8.74
N PHE A 87 -10.46 9.93 7.45
CA PHE A 87 -9.57 9.32 6.47
C PHE A 87 -9.06 10.36 5.47
N TYR A 88 -7.79 10.21 5.12
CA TYR A 88 -7.08 11.07 4.20
C TYR A 88 -6.26 10.23 3.23
N VAL A 89 -6.06 10.71 2.01
CA VAL A 89 -5.25 10.04 0.99
C VAL A 89 -4.07 10.91 0.63
N SER A 90 -2.87 10.31 0.66
CA SER A 90 -1.64 10.92 0.14
C SER A 90 -1.10 10.09 -1.02
N LEU A 91 -0.69 10.77 -2.10
CA LEU A 91 0.00 10.15 -3.24
C LEU A 91 1.51 10.45 -3.23
N ASP A 92 2.01 11.03 -2.13
CA ASP A 92 3.41 11.35 -1.95
C ASP A 92 4.27 10.09 -1.96
N GLN A 93 5.48 10.20 -2.49
CA GLN A 93 6.42 9.08 -2.56
C GLN A 93 6.84 8.58 -1.16
N ASP A 94 6.94 9.49 -0.20
CA ASP A 94 7.35 9.23 1.18
C ASP A 94 6.40 9.99 2.11
N VAL A 95 5.35 9.31 2.55
CA VAL A 95 4.34 9.88 3.46
C VAL A 95 4.86 9.90 4.89
N GLN A 96 5.74 8.97 5.29
CA GLN A 96 6.31 8.93 6.63
C GLN A 96 7.11 10.19 6.92
N SER A 97 8.04 10.56 6.04
CA SER A 97 8.84 11.78 6.19
C SER A 97 7.95 13.03 6.24
N GLY A 98 6.86 13.04 5.44
CA GLY A 98 5.88 14.13 5.46
C GLY A 98 5.14 14.24 6.79
N LEU A 99 4.71 13.11 7.36
CA LEU A 99 4.05 13.04 8.66
C LEU A 99 5.00 13.50 9.78
N ASP A 100 6.23 13.01 9.79
CA ASP A 100 7.25 13.36 10.79
C ASP A 100 7.55 14.86 10.79
N ALA A 101 7.75 15.45 9.60
CA ALA A 101 7.97 16.89 9.46
C ALA A 101 6.75 17.71 9.88
N SER A 102 5.55 17.27 9.51
CA SER A 102 4.30 17.95 9.85
C SER A 102 4.00 17.87 11.35
N ALA A 103 4.31 16.77 12.02
CA ALA A 103 4.16 16.62 13.47
C ALA A 103 5.05 17.60 14.25
N GLN A 104 6.23 17.93 13.73
CA GLN A 104 7.08 18.98 14.30
C GLN A 104 6.51 20.39 14.06
N GLN A 105 5.88 20.61 12.90
CA GLN A 105 5.29 21.89 12.53
C GLN A 105 3.98 22.18 13.28
N TYR A 106 3.18 21.15 13.56
CA TYR A 106 1.86 21.23 14.18
C TYR A 106 1.78 20.36 15.44
N PRO A 107 2.57 20.67 16.49
CA PRO A 107 2.63 19.84 17.69
C PRO A 107 1.28 19.81 18.40
N GLY A 108 0.75 18.61 18.60
CA GLY A 108 -0.54 18.40 19.27
C GLY A 108 -1.77 18.69 18.40
N ASP A 109 -1.62 18.89 17.09
CA ASP A 109 -2.73 19.05 16.13
C ASP A 109 -2.67 17.98 15.02
N PRO A 110 -3.16 16.75 15.29
CA PRO A 110 -3.17 15.64 14.34
C PRO A 110 -3.94 15.93 13.05
N ALA A 111 -5.00 16.74 13.13
CA ALA A 111 -5.80 17.13 11.98
C ALA A 111 -5.04 18.11 11.07
N ALA A 112 -4.23 19.01 11.61
CA ALA A 112 -3.32 19.83 10.82
C ALA A 112 -2.20 19.00 10.19
N VAL A 113 -1.62 18.04 10.93
CA VAL A 113 -0.63 17.09 10.40
C VAL A 113 -1.18 16.31 9.20
N ALA A 114 -2.36 15.69 9.33
CA ALA A 114 -2.97 14.93 8.24
C ALA A 114 -3.24 15.80 7.00
N ARG A 115 -3.81 17.00 7.18
CA ARG A 115 -4.08 17.93 6.07
C ARG A 115 -2.80 18.47 5.41
N ALA A 116 -1.68 18.51 6.12
CA ALA A 116 -0.40 18.95 5.57
C ALA A 116 0.15 17.95 4.55
N VAL A 117 -0.18 16.66 4.63
CA VAL A 117 0.37 15.59 3.76
C VAL A 117 -0.66 14.91 2.86
N ALA A 118 -1.95 15.05 3.18
CA ALA A 118 -3.01 14.28 2.55
C ALA A 118 -4.27 15.12 2.30
N VAL A 119 -5.19 14.58 1.48
CA VAL A 119 -6.52 15.15 1.23
C VAL A 119 -7.56 14.30 1.94
N GLU A 120 -8.44 14.94 2.72
CA GLU A 120 -9.51 14.26 3.44
C GLU A 120 -10.57 13.73 2.48
N GLY A 121 -11.11 12.55 2.77
CA GLY A 121 -12.21 11.96 2.01
C GLY A 121 -13.17 11.16 2.88
N VAL A 122 -14.22 10.66 2.23
CA VAL A 122 -15.28 9.89 2.88
C VAL A 122 -15.12 8.41 2.52
N ALA A 123 -15.03 7.56 3.54
CA ALA A 123 -14.96 6.12 3.34
C ALA A 123 -16.33 5.52 3.01
N HIS A 124 -16.34 4.61 2.03
CA HIS A 124 -17.46 3.76 1.69
C HIS A 124 -16.97 2.32 1.61
N SER A 125 -17.31 1.51 2.61
CA SER A 125 -16.99 0.08 2.63
C SER A 125 -18.15 -0.71 2.02
N ASP A 126 -17.87 -1.86 1.41
CA ASP A 126 -18.91 -2.76 0.94
C ASP A 126 -19.81 -3.15 2.15
N PRO A 127 -21.14 -2.89 2.10
CA PRO A 127 -22.05 -3.23 3.18
C PRO A 127 -22.12 -4.72 3.52
N ALA A 128 -21.62 -5.60 2.66
CA ALA A 128 -21.57 -7.04 2.91
C ALA A 128 -20.27 -7.48 3.62
N TYR A 129 -19.30 -6.60 3.87
CA TYR A 129 -18.14 -6.86 4.72
C TYR A 129 -18.58 -7.20 6.17
N PRO A 130 -18.01 -8.22 6.85
CA PRO A 130 -16.82 -8.99 6.51
C PRO A 130 -17.06 -10.25 5.66
N GLY A 131 -18.26 -10.43 5.11
CA GLY A 131 -18.59 -11.55 4.25
C GLY A 131 -18.29 -12.92 4.88
N ASN A 132 -17.80 -13.85 4.08
CA ASN A 132 -17.31 -15.16 4.53
C ASN A 132 -16.03 -15.57 3.77
N SER A 133 -15.50 -16.77 4.03
CA SER A 133 -14.25 -17.23 3.42
C SER A 133 -14.29 -17.38 1.88
N ALA A 134 -15.48 -17.53 1.29
CA ALA A 134 -15.66 -17.62 -0.16
C ALA A 134 -15.79 -16.24 -0.82
N ASP A 135 -16.32 -15.24 -0.11
CA ASP A 135 -16.36 -13.85 -0.54
C ASP A 135 -16.37 -12.95 0.70
N ALA A 136 -15.24 -12.30 1.00
CA ALA A 136 -15.10 -11.46 2.18
C ALA A 136 -15.72 -10.07 2.00
N HIS A 137 -16.04 -9.66 0.77
CA HIS A 137 -16.44 -8.29 0.46
C HIS A 137 -15.45 -7.25 1.04
N ASP A 138 -14.16 -7.61 1.13
CA ASP A 138 -13.13 -6.77 1.75
C ASP A 138 -12.64 -5.69 0.78
N ILE A 139 -13.53 -4.76 0.47
CA ILE A 139 -13.32 -3.71 -0.52
C ILE A 139 -13.98 -2.41 -0.05
N ALA A 140 -13.27 -1.30 -0.19
CA ALA A 140 -13.76 0.02 0.13
C ALA A 140 -13.21 1.06 -0.84
N VAL A 141 -13.87 2.22 -0.90
CA VAL A 141 -13.31 3.41 -1.53
C VAL A 141 -13.28 4.58 -0.57
N ILE A 142 -12.33 5.49 -0.76
CA ILE A 142 -12.35 6.83 -0.21
C ILE A 142 -12.72 7.79 -1.35
N GLN A 143 -13.86 8.49 -1.21
CA GLN A 143 -14.29 9.54 -2.13
C GLN A 143 -13.65 10.87 -1.70
N LEU A 144 -12.92 11.51 -2.62
CA LEU A 144 -12.09 12.68 -2.39
C LEU A 144 -12.62 13.92 -3.13
N PRO A 145 -12.34 15.14 -2.67
CA PRO A 145 -12.59 16.34 -3.46
C PRO A 145 -11.60 16.41 -4.64
N ALA A 146 -12.04 16.07 -5.86
CA ALA A 146 -11.20 15.98 -7.06
C ALA A 146 -10.28 17.20 -7.28
N GLN A 147 -10.79 18.41 -7.01
CA GLN A 147 -10.03 19.65 -7.17
C GLN A 147 -8.84 19.75 -6.18
N GLN A 148 -9.02 19.28 -4.94
CA GLN A 148 -7.94 19.28 -3.94
C GLN A 148 -6.88 18.24 -4.28
N VAL A 149 -7.28 17.06 -4.75
CA VAL A 149 -6.35 16.03 -5.22
C VAL A 149 -5.53 16.57 -6.40
N ALA A 150 -6.19 17.14 -7.41
CA ALA A 150 -5.54 17.69 -8.60
C ALA A 150 -4.64 18.92 -8.31
N ALA A 151 -4.91 19.66 -7.24
CA ALA A 151 -4.06 20.77 -6.81
C ALA A 151 -2.73 20.30 -6.20
N ARG A 152 -2.66 19.05 -5.73
CA ARG A 152 -1.49 18.48 -5.05
C ARG A 152 -0.72 17.50 -5.93
N TRP A 153 -1.42 16.68 -6.72
CA TRP A 153 -0.79 15.58 -7.45
C TRP A 153 -1.28 15.46 -8.88
N SER A 154 -0.36 15.03 -9.75
CA SER A 154 -0.65 14.60 -11.12
C SER A 154 -0.42 13.10 -11.24
N PHE A 155 -1.44 12.38 -11.69
CA PHE A 155 -1.42 10.94 -11.87
C PHE A 155 -2.39 10.53 -12.99
N THR A 156 -2.23 9.30 -13.45
CA THR A 156 -3.21 8.66 -14.34
C THR A 156 -3.92 7.58 -13.54
N PRO A 157 -5.26 7.65 -13.36
CA PRO A 157 -5.99 6.58 -12.71
C PRO A 157 -5.71 5.22 -13.34
N THR A 158 -5.68 4.18 -12.51
CA THR A 158 -5.40 2.84 -13.02
C THR A 158 -6.55 2.25 -13.84
N GLN A 159 -6.25 1.27 -14.67
CA GLN A 159 -7.26 0.53 -15.42
C GLN A 159 -7.76 -0.66 -14.61
N LEU A 160 -9.08 -0.75 -14.42
CA LEU A 160 -9.73 -1.90 -13.83
C LEU A 160 -9.91 -3.04 -14.85
N PRO A 161 -10.01 -4.29 -14.41
CA PRO A 161 -10.20 -5.43 -15.29
C PRO A 161 -11.64 -5.49 -15.79
N THR A 162 -11.84 -6.07 -16.97
CA THR A 162 -13.18 -6.45 -17.45
C THR A 162 -13.73 -7.61 -16.62
N ALA A 163 -15.04 -7.83 -16.66
CA ALA A 163 -15.68 -8.90 -15.88
C ALA A 163 -15.08 -10.29 -16.21
N GLY A 164 -14.62 -11.00 -15.18
CA GLY A 164 -14.01 -12.33 -15.29
C GLY A 164 -12.71 -12.39 -16.09
N GLN A 165 -11.99 -11.28 -16.25
CA GLN A 165 -10.79 -11.22 -17.09
C GLN A 165 -9.70 -12.22 -16.66
N LEU A 166 -9.52 -12.48 -15.36
CA LEU A 166 -8.53 -13.43 -14.88
C LEU A 166 -8.90 -14.88 -15.23
N ASP A 167 -10.19 -15.23 -15.25
CA ASP A 167 -10.63 -16.57 -15.62
C ASP A 167 -10.35 -16.84 -17.12
N GLN A 168 -10.45 -15.81 -17.96
CA GLN A 168 -10.23 -15.90 -19.41
C GLN A 168 -8.76 -16.18 -19.77
N LEU A 169 -7.80 -15.85 -18.91
CA LEU A 169 -6.38 -16.15 -19.13
C LEU A 169 -6.10 -17.67 -19.11
N GLY A 170 -6.92 -18.42 -18.35
CA GLY A 170 -6.69 -19.84 -18.08
C GLY A 170 -5.37 -20.12 -17.35
N PRO A 171 -5.09 -21.39 -16.99
CA PRO A 171 -3.95 -21.73 -16.13
C PRO A 171 -2.58 -21.35 -16.72
N ARG A 172 -2.40 -21.54 -18.03
CA ARG A 172 -1.13 -21.17 -18.70
C ARG A 172 -0.96 -19.65 -18.76
N GLY A 173 -2.03 -18.92 -19.08
CA GLY A 173 -2.01 -17.45 -19.13
C GLY A 173 -1.66 -16.88 -17.77
N LEU A 174 -2.35 -17.32 -16.70
CA LEU A 174 -2.10 -16.89 -15.32
C LEU A 174 -0.64 -17.13 -14.90
N ASN A 175 -0.10 -18.34 -15.13
CA ASN A 175 1.29 -18.66 -14.81
C ASN A 175 2.33 -17.84 -15.59
N SER A 176 1.98 -17.40 -16.80
CA SER A 176 2.88 -16.58 -17.64
C SER A 176 2.68 -15.07 -17.46
N THR A 177 1.66 -14.66 -16.72
CA THR A 177 1.31 -13.25 -16.53
C THR A 177 2.24 -12.63 -15.49
N PRO A 178 2.93 -11.53 -15.79
CA PRO A 178 3.69 -10.79 -14.79
C PRO A 178 2.74 -10.09 -13.81
N PHE A 179 2.94 -10.32 -12.51
CA PHE A 179 2.26 -9.60 -11.44
C PHE A 179 3.22 -8.71 -10.65
N VAL A 180 2.73 -7.54 -10.24
CA VAL A 180 3.48 -6.56 -9.44
C VAL A 180 2.58 -6.02 -8.36
N VAL A 181 3.03 -6.10 -7.11
CA VAL A 181 2.40 -5.42 -5.97
C VAL A 181 3.04 -4.05 -5.78
N ALA A 182 2.26 -3.06 -5.34
CA ALA A 182 2.76 -1.75 -4.91
C ALA A 182 2.01 -1.26 -3.67
N GLY A 183 2.65 -0.39 -2.88
CA GLY A 183 2.12 0.02 -1.58
C GLY A 183 3.19 0.69 -0.71
N TYR A 184 2.82 0.94 0.54
CA TYR A 184 3.58 1.69 1.55
C TYR A 184 3.88 0.86 2.80
N GLY A 185 3.60 -0.45 2.76
CA GLY A 185 3.67 -1.33 3.93
C GLY A 185 5.08 -1.50 4.48
N THR A 186 5.23 -2.28 5.53
CA THR A 186 6.53 -2.54 6.16
C THR A 186 7.33 -3.60 5.40
N GLN A 187 8.54 -3.90 5.88
CA GLN A 187 9.32 -5.06 5.44
C GLN A 187 8.91 -6.33 6.20
N GLU A 188 9.45 -7.46 5.74
CA GLU A 188 9.39 -8.76 6.40
C GLU A 188 9.89 -8.73 7.86
N ALA A 189 9.44 -9.72 8.63
CA ALA A 189 9.76 -9.84 10.04
C ALA A 189 11.27 -10.02 10.26
N VAL A 190 11.90 -9.10 11.00
CA VAL A 190 13.24 -9.31 11.56
C VAL A 190 13.13 -9.79 13.00
N ASN A 191 13.98 -10.75 13.38
CA ASN A 191 13.99 -11.26 14.76
C ASN A 191 14.83 -10.34 15.66
N GLY A 192 14.28 -9.94 16.80
CA GLY A 192 14.99 -9.16 17.82
C GLY A 192 14.57 -9.52 19.24
N PRO A 193 15.21 -8.91 20.26
CA PRO A 193 14.74 -9.00 21.65
C PRO A 193 13.28 -8.53 21.75
N GLY A 194 12.39 -9.37 22.29
CA GLY A 194 10.96 -9.07 22.41
C GLY A 194 10.08 -9.62 21.28
N GLY A 195 10.66 -10.24 20.25
CA GLY A 195 9.91 -10.92 19.19
C GLY A 195 10.26 -10.44 17.78
N GLN A 196 9.35 -10.70 16.85
CA GLN A 196 9.45 -10.22 15.47
C GLN A 196 9.03 -8.75 15.39
N THR A 197 9.77 -7.96 14.62
CA THR A 197 9.39 -6.59 14.24
C THR A 197 9.40 -6.43 12.73
N HIS A 198 8.64 -5.47 12.23
CA HIS A 198 8.50 -5.20 10.80
C HIS A 198 8.99 -3.77 10.51
N PRO A 199 10.24 -3.60 10.07
CA PRO A 199 10.84 -2.27 9.92
C PRO A 199 10.36 -1.59 8.63
N GLY A 200 10.55 -0.27 8.59
CA GLY A 200 10.19 0.55 7.43
C GLY A 200 8.71 0.89 7.38
N GLY A 201 8.21 1.17 6.18
CA GLY A 201 6.85 1.64 5.94
C GLY A 201 6.77 3.12 5.59
N GLY A 202 5.63 3.52 5.05
CA GLY A 202 5.32 4.90 4.66
C GLY A 202 6.11 5.43 3.46
N VAL A 203 6.80 4.56 2.71
CA VAL A 203 7.45 4.89 1.43
C VAL A 203 6.87 4.00 0.33
N ARG A 204 6.44 4.62 -0.77
CA ARG A 204 5.84 3.90 -1.89
C ARG A 204 6.86 3.05 -2.63
N VAL A 205 6.64 1.75 -2.68
CA VAL A 205 7.49 0.83 -3.44
C VAL A 205 6.67 -0.17 -4.23
N LYS A 206 7.36 -0.98 -5.03
CA LYS A 206 6.79 -2.08 -5.79
C LYS A 206 7.70 -3.29 -5.76
N ALA A 207 7.14 -4.48 -5.90
CA ALA A 207 7.90 -5.71 -6.10
C ALA A 207 7.18 -6.68 -7.05
N PRO A 208 7.93 -7.53 -7.79
CA PRO A 208 7.34 -8.65 -8.50
C PRO A 208 6.78 -9.69 -7.51
N VAL A 209 5.67 -10.30 -7.89
CA VAL A 209 5.05 -11.45 -7.20
C VAL A 209 4.66 -12.50 -8.23
N THR A 210 4.61 -13.77 -7.84
CA THR A 210 4.29 -14.88 -8.76
C THR A 210 2.89 -15.39 -8.52
N PHE A 211 2.15 -15.69 -9.59
CA PHE A 211 0.86 -16.36 -9.47
C PHE A 211 0.99 -17.74 -8.83
N ASP A 212 0.14 -18.04 -7.86
CA ASP A 212 0.05 -19.34 -7.20
C ASP A 212 -1.28 -20.04 -7.51
N ALA A 213 -2.41 -19.35 -7.23
CA ALA A 213 -3.73 -19.91 -7.47
C ALA A 213 -4.80 -18.84 -7.74
N LEU A 214 -5.84 -19.26 -8.47
CA LEU A 214 -7.05 -18.47 -8.68
C LEU A 214 -8.23 -19.17 -8.00
N ASN A 215 -8.93 -18.44 -7.14
CA ASN A 215 -10.22 -18.84 -6.58
C ASN A 215 -11.32 -17.90 -7.11
N LYS A 216 -12.57 -18.15 -6.69
CA LYS A 216 -13.73 -17.36 -7.14
C LYS A 216 -13.54 -15.86 -6.93
N THR A 217 -13.03 -15.46 -5.77
CA THR A 217 -12.88 -14.05 -5.35
C THR A 217 -11.45 -13.67 -4.98
N TRP A 218 -10.52 -14.63 -5.05
CA TRP A 218 -9.15 -14.45 -4.62
C TRP A 218 -8.16 -14.73 -5.75
N VAL A 219 -7.13 -13.90 -5.87
CA VAL A 219 -5.85 -14.31 -6.47
C VAL A 219 -4.88 -14.56 -5.32
N ARG A 220 -4.19 -15.70 -5.37
CA ARG A 220 -3.12 -16.03 -4.43
C ARG A 220 -1.81 -15.83 -5.14
N LEU A 221 -0.95 -15.02 -4.53
CA LEU A 221 0.34 -14.62 -5.07
C LEU A 221 1.43 -15.05 -4.08
N ALA A 222 2.50 -15.61 -4.61
CA ALA A 222 3.70 -15.96 -3.87
C ALA A 222 4.66 -14.76 -3.82
N MET A 223 5.26 -14.52 -2.65
CA MET A 223 6.23 -13.44 -2.42
C MET A 223 7.63 -13.94 -2.05
N THR A 224 7.94 -15.19 -2.36
CA THR A 224 9.17 -15.83 -1.88
C THR A 224 10.43 -15.33 -2.61
N ALA A 225 11.45 -14.92 -1.84
CA ALA A 225 12.71 -14.40 -2.38
C ALA A 225 13.42 -15.34 -3.38
N PRO A 226 13.44 -16.69 -3.21
CA PRO A 226 14.06 -17.60 -4.17
C PRO A 226 13.42 -17.59 -5.57
N GLN A 227 12.17 -17.14 -5.68
CA GLN A 227 11.49 -16.96 -6.97
C GLN A 227 11.79 -15.59 -7.61
N GLY A 228 12.66 -14.78 -6.99
CA GLY A 228 12.93 -13.40 -7.41
C GLY A 228 11.81 -12.42 -7.02
N ASN A 229 10.91 -12.84 -6.13
CA ASN A 229 9.80 -12.02 -5.69
C ASN A 229 10.20 -11.10 -4.54
N GLY A 230 9.41 -10.03 -4.41
CA GLY A 230 9.14 -9.43 -3.12
C GLY A 230 7.66 -9.61 -2.76
N GLY A 231 7.08 -8.76 -1.90
CA GLY A 231 5.67 -8.89 -1.55
C GLY A 231 5.13 -8.00 -0.45
N ALA A 232 3.81 -7.93 -0.36
CA ALA A 232 3.10 -7.11 0.61
C ALA A 232 3.40 -7.50 2.07
N CYS A 233 3.32 -6.51 2.96
CA CYS A 233 3.34 -6.71 4.41
C CYS A 233 2.37 -5.74 5.12
N TYR A 234 2.53 -5.54 6.43
CA TYR A 234 1.65 -4.68 7.23
C TYR A 234 1.57 -3.27 6.63
N GLY A 235 0.36 -2.80 6.40
CA GLY A 235 0.08 -1.50 5.77
C GLY A 235 0.05 -1.50 4.24
N ASP A 236 0.40 -2.60 3.57
CA ASP A 236 0.09 -2.79 2.14
C ASP A 236 -1.36 -3.21 1.90
N SER A 237 -2.12 -3.50 2.96
CA SER A 237 -3.57 -3.75 2.90
C SER A 237 -4.30 -2.69 2.08
N GLY A 238 -5.20 -3.14 1.20
CA GLY A 238 -5.89 -2.30 0.21
C GLY A 238 -5.04 -1.91 -1.00
N GLY A 239 -3.72 -2.07 -0.91
CA GLY A 239 -2.76 -1.75 -1.96
C GLY A 239 -2.94 -2.59 -3.23
N PRO A 240 -2.52 -2.06 -4.39
CA PRO A 240 -2.75 -2.67 -5.69
C PRO A 240 -1.87 -3.89 -5.97
N ASN A 241 -2.48 -4.86 -6.65
CA ASN A 241 -1.78 -5.93 -7.34
C ASN A 241 -2.11 -5.85 -8.83
N PHE A 242 -1.10 -5.44 -9.61
CA PHE A 242 -1.21 -5.26 -11.05
C PHE A 242 -0.85 -6.52 -11.81
N ALA A 243 -1.51 -6.77 -12.93
CA ALA A 243 -1.15 -7.77 -13.92
C ALA A 243 -0.87 -7.11 -15.27
N THR A 244 0.08 -7.66 -16.04
CA THR A 244 0.31 -7.22 -17.43
C THR A 244 -0.49 -8.11 -18.38
N ILE A 245 -1.66 -7.66 -18.82
CA ILE A 245 -2.58 -8.41 -19.69
C ILE A 245 -2.62 -7.73 -21.06
N GLY A 246 -2.26 -8.46 -22.12
CA GLY A 246 -2.21 -7.90 -23.48
C GLY A 246 -1.27 -6.70 -23.62
N GLY A 247 -0.18 -6.65 -22.82
CA GLY A 247 0.76 -5.53 -22.77
C GLY A 247 0.29 -4.34 -21.92
N THR A 248 -0.88 -4.42 -21.30
CA THR A 248 -1.47 -3.33 -20.49
C THR A 248 -1.40 -3.65 -19.01
N ARG A 249 -0.97 -2.67 -18.19
CA ARG A 249 -0.99 -2.79 -16.72
C ARG A 249 -2.42 -2.61 -16.21
N THR A 250 -2.99 -3.68 -15.66
CA THR A 250 -4.37 -3.72 -15.14
C THR A 250 -4.34 -3.95 -13.64
N LEU A 251 -5.09 -3.18 -12.85
CA LEU A 251 -5.25 -3.40 -11.41
C LEU A 251 -6.22 -4.56 -11.19
N VAL A 252 -5.72 -5.78 -10.99
CA VAL A 252 -6.59 -6.98 -10.97
C VAL A 252 -7.09 -7.36 -9.58
N SER A 253 -6.42 -6.91 -8.52
CA SER A 253 -6.80 -7.23 -7.14
C SER A 253 -6.20 -6.27 -6.11
N THR A 254 -6.75 -6.26 -4.89
CA THR A 254 -6.23 -5.51 -3.72
C THR A 254 -5.69 -6.46 -2.65
N THR A 255 -4.60 -6.09 -1.99
CA THR A 255 -4.00 -6.87 -0.90
C THR A 255 -4.93 -6.93 0.31
N ILE A 256 -5.26 -8.13 0.80
CA ILE A 256 -6.15 -8.29 1.97
C ILE A 256 -5.40 -8.90 3.17
N THR A 257 -4.65 -9.97 2.95
CA THR A 257 -3.96 -10.68 4.02
C THR A 257 -2.78 -11.49 3.49
N GLY A 258 -2.00 -12.07 4.39
CA GLY A 258 -0.81 -12.86 4.07
C GLY A 258 -0.32 -13.65 5.28
N ASP A 259 0.89 -14.20 5.19
CA ASP A 259 1.53 -14.82 6.34
C ASP A 259 2.06 -13.73 7.29
N ALA A 260 1.88 -13.93 8.59
CA ALA A 260 2.26 -12.92 9.59
C ALA A 260 3.72 -12.44 9.49
N PRO A 261 4.70 -13.29 9.12
CA PRO A 261 6.08 -12.84 8.89
C PRO A 261 6.36 -12.08 7.57
N CYS A 262 5.42 -12.07 6.62
CA CYS A 262 5.54 -11.47 5.29
C CYS A 262 6.65 -12.07 4.39
N TYR A 263 6.80 -13.39 4.37
CA TYR A 263 7.81 -14.08 3.55
C TYR A 263 7.24 -14.90 2.38
N ALA A 264 5.95 -15.27 2.42
CA ALA A 264 5.46 -16.36 1.57
C ALA A 264 4.23 -16.03 0.76
N THR A 265 3.19 -15.46 1.36
CA THR A 265 1.85 -15.41 0.77
C THR A 265 1.26 -14.01 0.78
N ASN A 266 0.73 -13.59 -0.38
CA ASN A 266 -0.13 -12.43 -0.53
C ASN A 266 -1.48 -12.93 -1.08
N VAL A 267 -2.55 -12.72 -0.31
CA VAL A 267 -3.91 -13.11 -0.67
C VAL A 267 -4.69 -11.86 -1.01
N THR A 268 -5.15 -11.78 -2.25
CA THR A 268 -5.67 -10.53 -2.82
C THR A 268 -7.09 -10.68 -3.33
N TYR A 269 -7.93 -9.69 -3.09
CA TYR A 269 -9.35 -9.69 -3.48
C TYR A 269 -9.50 -9.23 -4.92
N ARG A 270 -10.09 -10.08 -5.76
CA ARG A 270 -10.26 -9.85 -7.20
C ARG A 270 -11.21 -8.70 -7.49
N LEU A 271 -10.84 -7.84 -8.43
CA LEU A 271 -11.69 -6.72 -8.88
C LEU A 271 -12.54 -7.04 -10.12
N ASP A 272 -12.33 -8.21 -10.74
CA ASP A 272 -13.09 -8.65 -11.91
C ASP A 272 -14.32 -9.51 -11.56
N THR A 273 -14.63 -9.66 -10.27
CA THR A 273 -15.76 -10.47 -9.78
C THR A 273 -17.07 -9.69 -9.84
N PRO A 274 -18.23 -10.39 -9.87
CA PRO A 274 -19.53 -9.73 -9.78
C PRO A 274 -19.70 -8.88 -8.51
N SER A 275 -19.23 -9.34 -7.35
CA SER A 275 -19.34 -8.63 -6.08
C SER A 275 -18.52 -7.34 -6.07
N ALA A 276 -17.22 -7.41 -6.37
CA ALA A 276 -16.35 -6.24 -6.43
C ALA A 276 -16.83 -5.21 -7.45
N ARG A 277 -17.26 -5.67 -8.64
CA ARG A 277 -17.78 -4.77 -9.69
C ARG A 277 -19.11 -4.14 -9.31
N THR A 278 -20.00 -4.88 -8.64
CA THR A 278 -21.26 -4.31 -8.12
C THR A 278 -20.99 -3.20 -7.12
N PHE A 279 -20.03 -3.42 -6.21
CA PHE A 279 -19.61 -2.41 -5.25
C PHE A 279 -18.97 -1.19 -5.92
N LEU A 280 -18.09 -1.37 -6.92
CA LEU A 280 -17.36 -0.27 -7.57
C LEU A 280 -18.20 0.56 -8.55
N ALA A 281 -19.25 -0.01 -9.13
CA ALA A 281 -20.06 0.63 -10.17
C ALA A 281 -20.61 2.04 -9.84
N PRO A 282 -21.01 2.35 -8.58
CA PRO A 282 -21.42 3.71 -8.21
C PRO A 282 -20.28 4.72 -8.10
N PHE A 283 -19.03 4.26 -8.02
CA PHE A 283 -17.88 5.10 -7.68
C PHE A 283 -16.93 5.35 -8.84
N THR A 284 -16.87 4.46 -9.83
CA THR A 284 -15.99 4.62 -11.00
C THR A 284 -16.56 3.93 -12.24
N ALA A 285 -16.13 4.37 -13.42
CA ALA A 285 -16.49 3.72 -14.67
C ALA A 285 -15.82 2.34 -14.79
N LEU A 286 -16.63 1.31 -14.99
CA LEU A 286 -16.15 -0.06 -15.20
C LEU A 286 -16.07 -0.39 -16.70
N PRO A 287 -14.97 -1.02 -17.16
CA PRO A 287 -14.87 -1.54 -18.52
C PRO A 287 -15.62 -2.86 -18.71
#